data_AF-A0A6G1SJY9-F1
#
_entry.id   AF-A0A6G1SJY9-F1
#
_cell.length_a   1.000
_cell.length_b   1.000
_cell.length_c   1.000
_cell.angle_alpha   90.00
_cell.angle_beta   90.00
_cell.angle_gamma   90.00
#
_symmetry.space_group_name_H-M   'P 1'
#
loop_
_entity.id
_entity.type
_entity.pdbx_description
1 polymer ?
#
loop_
_entity_poly.entity_id
_entity_poly.type
_entity_poly.pdbx_seq_one_letter_code
_entity_poly.pdbx_strand_id
1 'polypeptide(L)'
;KNILFKLTSRKDIQTGSIWLLYSQCLKSLNEIDEAIEGYREVIKIEPDNYNARLVLSNLLNVQGRYEEALEVTQQPLFTQTPVDIPLLHQCCQLLDQSDRWDEFCDSAKALLLCHMSYLHHPKEILGIVLSKSYRSRLENLRYVQKELKSEATKLHQKSVGMKLDGKTLMKVFLRYIDILFNIHKDYQELKRICFSAYTCSAFECYESSIDFYTTVGCICIEDREFTYHHLKILATRNPDNNQLWNLLSMAMNNIYLDLRHGKFCLRQFMRNPDILPLAIFNGHNALMSGSYKHALGEYMCVFKEKPNNALIAFCLVITYLSLSCQKYISSKYLCLYQMIAFLQTYLELRGSCQEAMYNIGRVFHQVNMLDKAVIFYKKALAMDDRHRIKPLQEDPDEFDEIFDVRREAAFNLALIYKNSQSPRLAYRVIKENFT
;
A
#
# COMPACT_ATOMS: atom_id res chain seq x y z
N LYS A 1 -1.02 40.46 -40.19
CA LYS A 1 -2.41 40.78 -39.76
C LYS A 1 -3.41 40.90 -40.92
N ASN A 2 -3.22 41.80 -41.90
CA ASN A 2 -4.32 42.24 -42.78
C ASN A 2 -4.93 41.23 -43.78
N ILE A 3 -4.19 40.23 -44.27
CA ILE A 3 -4.73 39.32 -45.31
C ILE A 3 -5.63 38.25 -44.68
N LEU A 4 -5.13 37.54 -43.65
CA LEU A 4 -5.90 36.50 -42.97
C LEU A 4 -7.14 37.07 -42.27
N PHE A 5 -7.04 38.24 -41.63
CA PHE A 5 -8.20 38.91 -41.03
C PHE A 5 -9.26 39.33 -42.08
N LYS A 6 -8.83 39.81 -43.26
CA LYS A 6 -9.76 40.11 -44.36
C LYS A 6 -10.42 38.84 -44.91
N LEU A 7 -9.72 37.72 -44.91
CA LEU A 7 -10.27 36.43 -45.33
C LEU A 7 -11.27 35.86 -44.30
N THR A 8 -11.02 36.02 -43.00
CA THR A 8 -11.99 35.60 -41.95
C THR A 8 -13.27 36.45 -41.95
N SER A 9 -13.19 37.71 -42.39
CA SER A 9 -14.34 38.63 -42.50
C SER A 9 -15.27 38.37 -43.70
N ARG A 10 -14.88 37.52 -44.66
CA ARG A 10 -15.74 37.13 -45.80
C ARG A 10 -16.60 35.93 -45.42
N LYS A 11 -17.93 36.11 -45.43
CA LYS A 11 -18.91 35.06 -45.10
C LYS A 11 -18.78 33.79 -45.96
N ASP A 12 -18.30 33.94 -47.19
CA ASP A 12 -18.23 32.83 -48.16
C ASP A 12 -17.04 31.87 -47.93
N ILE A 13 -16.05 32.25 -47.08
CA ILE A 13 -14.79 31.49 -46.86
C ILE A 13 -14.56 31.26 -45.35
N GLN A 14 -15.61 31.29 -44.52
CA GLN A 14 -15.50 30.98 -43.09
C GLN A 14 -15.20 29.49 -42.90
N THR A 15 -13.93 29.12 -43.02
CA THR A 15 -13.43 27.77 -42.77
C THR A 15 -12.62 27.78 -41.47
N GLY A 16 -12.83 26.78 -40.60
CA GLY A 16 -12.11 26.66 -39.32
C GLY A 16 -10.59 26.67 -39.50
N SER A 17 -10.09 26.18 -40.65
CA SER A 17 -8.67 26.19 -41.03
C SER A 17 -8.05 27.60 -41.15
N ILE A 18 -8.79 28.59 -41.66
CA ILE A 18 -8.29 29.97 -41.81
C ILE A 18 -8.21 30.64 -40.45
N TRP A 19 -9.23 30.47 -39.61
CA TRP A 19 -9.22 30.94 -38.23
C TRP A 19 -8.11 30.27 -37.41
N LEU A 20 -7.86 28.98 -37.62
CA LEU A 20 -6.76 28.26 -36.97
C LEU A 20 -5.41 28.84 -37.32
N LEU A 21 -5.14 29.07 -38.61
CA LEU A 21 -3.88 29.66 -39.07
C LEU A 21 -3.72 31.11 -38.60
N TYR A 22 -4.80 31.89 -38.63
CA TYR A 22 -4.81 33.26 -38.10
C TYR A 22 -4.45 33.30 -36.62
N SER A 23 -5.07 32.44 -35.81
CA SER A 23 -4.83 32.35 -34.36
C SER A 23 -3.41 31.88 -34.04
N GLN A 24 -2.87 30.94 -34.83
CA GLN A 24 -1.47 30.52 -34.72
C GLN A 24 -0.50 31.67 -35.01
N CYS A 25 -0.77 32.48 -36.02
CA CYS A 25 0.04 33.68 -36.33
C CYS A 25 -0.06 34.73 -35.22
N LEU A 26 -1.24 34.96 -34.64
CA LEU A 26 -1.40 35.91 -33.53
C LEU A 26 -0.66 35.42 -32.28
N LYS A 27 -0.75 34.12 -31.99
CA LYS A 27 0.02 33.49 -30.92
C LYS A 27 1.53 33.66 -31.11
N SER A 28 2.05 33.49 -32.34
CA SER A 28 3.49 33.70 -32.61
C SER A 28 3.90 35.16 -32.57
N LEU A 29 2.97 36.09 -32.81
CA LEU A 29 3.16 37.53 -32.62
C LEU A 29 3.01 37.98 -31.16
N ASN A 30 2.78 37.05 -30.23
CA ASN A 30 2.56 37.30 -28.79
C ASN A 30 1.31 38.15 -28.48
N GLU A 31 0.32 38.14 -29.38
CA GLU A 31 -0.96 38.85 -29.22
C GLU A 31 -1.99 37.87 -28.68
N ILE A 32 -1.87 37.58 -27.38
CA ILE A 32 -2.55 36.46 -26.73
C ILE A 32 -4.08 36.65 -26.71
N ASP A 33 -4.58 37.85 -26.42
CA ASP A 33 -6.03 38.11 -26.34
C ASP A 33 -6.72 37.96 -27.70
N GLU A 34 -6.11 38.48 -28.76
CA GLU A 34 -6.62 38.34 -30.13
C GLU A 34 -6.56 36.87 -30.58
N ALA A 35 -5.51 36.14 -30.17
CA ALA A 35 -5.38 34.71 -30.45
C ALA A 35 -6.48 33.89 -29.75
N ILE A 36 -6.81 34.21 -28.50
CA ILE A 36 -7.89 33.55 -27.74
C ILE A 36 -9.23 33.69 -28.46
N GLU A 37 -9.58 34.91 -28.91
CA GLU A 37 -10.82 35.11 -29.68
C GLU A 37 -10.79 34.36 -31.02
N GLY A 38 -9.66 34.35 -31.71
CA GLY A 38 -9.49 33.55 -32.92
C GLY A 38 -9.72 32.05 -32.67
N TYR A 39 -9.17 31.49 -31.59
CA TYR A 39 -9.37 30.09 -31.22
C TYR A 39 -10.81 29.79 -30.77
N ARG A 40 -11.51 30.73 -30.13
CA ARG A 40 -12.94 30.60 -29.82
C ARG A 40 -13.79 30.47 -31.09
N GLU A 41 -13.49 31.26 -32.12
CA GLU A 41 -14.14 31.14 -33.42
C GLU A 41 -13.85 29.79 -34.09
N VAL A 42 -12.63 29.25 -33.95
CA VAL A 42 -12.31 27.89 -34.43
C VAL A 42 -13.22 26.85 -33.77
N ILE A 43 -13.39 26.90 -32.45
CA ILE A 43 -14.18 25.90 -31.71
C ILE A 43 -15.67 26.03 -32.02
N LYS A 44 -16.18 27.24 -32.29
CA LYS A 44 -17.56 27.44 -32.75
C LYS A 44 -17.85 26.75 -34.09
N ILE A 45 -16.88 26.78 -35.01
CA ILE A 45 -17.01 26.19 -36.35
C ILE A 45 -16.71 24.68 -36.31
N GLU A 46 -15.68 24.27 -35.56
CA GLU A 46 -15.20 22.90 -35.43
C GLU A 46 -15.06 22.50 -33.94
N PRO A 47 -16.15 22.09 -33.27
CA PRO A 47 -16.13 21.72 -31.85
C PRO A 47 -15.21 20.54 -31.50
N ASP A 48 -14.96 19.66 -32.48
CA ASP A 48 -14.13 18.45 -32.36
C ASP A 48 -12.63 18.73 -32.64
N ASN A 49 -12.24 19.99 -32.86
CA ASN A 49 -10.85 20.36 -33.06
C ASN A 49 -10.08 20.38 -31.72
N TYR A 50 -9.70 19.20 -31.24
CA TYR A 50 -9.01 19.01 -29.96
C TYR A 50 -7.71 19.79 -29.84
N ASN A 51 -6.95 19.93 -30.93
CA ASN A 51 -5.72 20.72 -30.95
C ASN A 51 -5.99 22.22 -30.69
N ALA A 52 -7.03 22.78 -31.30
CA ALA A 52 -7.43 24.17 -31.04
C ALA A 52 -7.88 24.36 -29.59
N ARG A 53 -8.67 23.42 -29.04
CA ARG A 53 -9.12 23.43 -27.64
C ARG A 53 -7.95 23.34 -26.67
N LEU A 54 -6.98 22.46 -26.92
CA LEU A 54 -5.79 22.30 -26.10
C LEU A 54 -4.95 23.59 -26.07
N VAL A 55 -4.72 24.20 -27.23
CA VAL A 55 -3.96 25.46 -27.31
C VAL A 55 -4.72 26.60 -26.62
N LEU A 56 -6.03 26.71 -26.81
CA LEU A 56 -6.85 27.72 -26.14
C LEU A 56 -6.81 27.55 -24.62
N SER A 57 -7.02 26.33 -24.12
CA SER A 57 -6.93 26.02 -22.69
C SER A 57 -5.58 26.43 -22.09
N ASN A 58 -4.48 26.19 -22.80
CA ASN A 58 -3.16 26.57 -22.32
C ASN A 58 -2.98 28.10 -22.27
N LEU A 59 -3.49 28.83 -23.27
CA LEU A 59 -3.44 30.29 -23.27
C LEU A 59 -4.29 30.89 -22.13
N LEU A 60 -5.49 30.34 -21.90
CA LEU A 60 -6.37 30.76 -20.79
C LEU A 60 -5.74 30.48 -19.42
N ASN A 61 -5.10 29.32 -19.26
CA ASN A 61 -4.39 28.97 -18.04
C ASN A 61 -3.24 29.95 -17.74
N VAL A 62 -2.44 30.31 -18.76
CA VAL A 62 -1.36 31.30 -18.61
C VAL A 62 -1.87 32.69 -18.23
N GLN A 63 -3.09 33.04 -18.65
CA GLN A 63 -3.75 34.29 -18.25
C GLN A 63 -4.43 34.23 -16.87
N GLY A 64 -4.39 33.10 -16.16
CA GLY A 64 -5.07 32.90 -14.88
C GLY A 64 -6.60 32.73 -15.00
N ARG A 65 -7.13 32.51 -16.21
CA ARG A 65 -8.57 32.27 -16.46
C ARG A 65 -8.88 30.77 -16.34
N TYR A 66 -8.75 30.24 -15.13
CA TYR A 66 -8.81 28.80 -14.85
C TYR A 66 -10.18 28.16 -15.16
N GLU A 67 -11.28 28.82 -14.80
CA GLU A 67 -12.63 28.28 -15.02
C GLU A 67 -12.94 28.12 -16.51
N GLU A 68 -12.61 29.13 -17.32
CA GLU A 68 -12.80 29.06 -18.77
C GLU A 68 -11.88 28.02 -19.42
N ALA A 69 -10.66 27.86 -18.91
CA ALA A 69 -9.77 26.80 -19.37
C ALA A 69 -10.39 25.42 -19.12
N LEU A 70 -10.97 25.20 -17.93
CA LEU A 70 -11.67 23.96 -17.60
C LEU A 70 -12.85 23.71 -18.53
N GLU A 71 -13.72 24.69 -18.75
CA GLU A 71 -14.87 24.58 -19.69
C GLU A 71 -14.42 24.16 -21.10
N VAL A 72 -13.34 24.74 -21.61
CA VAL A 72 -12.80 24.41 -22.94
C VAL A 72 -12.29 22.95 -22.99
N THR A 73 -11.72 22.45 -21.90
CA THR A 73 -11.18 21.08 -21.82
C THR A 73 -12.21 19.98 -21.53
N GLN A 74 -13.45 20.33 -21.20
CA GLN A 74 -14.49 19.35 -20.89
C GLN A 74 -14.79 18.43 -22.07
N GLN A 75 -14.87 17.15 -21.76
CA GLN A 75 -15.16 16.09 -22.72
C GLN A 75 -16.19 15.12 -22.12
N PRO A 76 -17.04 14.50 -22.96
CA PRO A 76 -18.04 13.54 -22.50
C PRO A 76 -17.36 12.24 -21.99
N LEU A 77 -17.29 12.09 -20.67
CA LEU A 77 -16.66 10.94 -20.01
C LEU A 77 -17.61 9.73 -19.93
N PHE A 78 -17.07 8.51 -20.05
CA PHE A 78 -17.78 7.24 -19.94
C PHE A 78 -18.93 7.07 -20.94
N THR A 79 -18.77 7.65 -22.13
CA THR A 79 -19.73 7.59 -23.24
C THR A 79 -19.15 6.88 -24.46
N GLN A 80 -19.96 6.64 -25.49
CA GLN A 80 -19.49 6.04 -26.74
C GLN A 80 -18.59 6.97 -27.57
N THR A 81 -18.63 8.29 -27.29
CA THR A 81 -17.79 9.27 -27.98
C THR A 81 -16.35 9.14 -27.52
N PRO A 82 -15.38 9.11 -28.46
CA PRO A 82 -13.98 9.04 -28.11
C PRO A 82 -13.52 10.33 -27.43
N VAL A 83 -12.59 10.19 -26.50
CA VAL A 83 -12.00 11.30 -25.76
C VAL A 83 -10.56 11.52 -26.24
N ASP A 84 -10.17 12.78 -26.41
CA ASP A 84 -8.80 13.15 -26.75
C ASP A 84 -7.91 13.11 -25.50
N ILE A 85 -6.85 12.30 -25.59
CA ILE A 85 -5.94 12.02 -24.48
C ILE A 85 -5.19 13.28 -24.03
N PRO A 86 -4.51 14.06 -24.92
CA PRO A 86 -3.84 15.30 -24.53
C PRO A 86 -4.76 16.32 -23.85
N LEU A 87 -5.96 16.53 -24.41
CA LEU A 87 -6.92 17.48 -23.84
C LEU A 87 -7.43 17.03 -22.48
N LEU A 88 -7.69 15.73 -22.28
CA LEU A 88 -8.11 15.19 -20.99
C LEU A 88 -6.99 15.25 -19.94
N HIS A 89 -5.74 15.04 -20.35
CA HIS A 89 -4.60 15.24 -19.46
C HIS A 89 -4.48 16.71 -19.01
N GLN A 90 -4.68 17.67 -19.94
CA GLN A 90 -4.71 19.09 -19.57
C GLN A 90 -5.83 19.41 -18.59
N CYS A 91 -7.02 18.81 -18.78
CA CYS A 91 -8.13 18.91 -17.83
C CYS A 91 -7.70 18.42 -16.43
N CYS A 92 -7.08 17.25 -16.33
CA CYS A 92 -6.59 16.72 -15.05
C CYS A 92 -5.60 17.66 -14.36
N GLN A 93 -4.67 18.27 -15.11
CA GLN A 93 -3.71 19.23 -14.55
C GLN A 93 -4.39 20.49 -14.00
N LEU A 94 -5.40 21.03 -14.72
CA LEU A 94 -6.16 22.18 -14.26
C LEU A 94 -7.00 21.85 -13.02
N LEU A 95 -7.62 20.67 -13.00
CA LEU A 95 -8.43 20.22 -11.86
C LEU A 95 -7.58 20.05 -10.59
N ASP A 96 -6.39 19.47 -10.73
CA ASP A 96 -5.41 19.31 -9.64
C ASP A 96 -4.90 20.67 -9.11
N GLN A 97 -4.75 21.69 -9.98
CA GLN A 97 -4.41 23.06 -9.55
C GLN A 97 -5.56 23.78 -8.84
N SER A 98 -6.80 23.39 -9.12
CA SER A 98 -8.01 24.01 -8.57
C SER A 98 -8.59 23.28 -7.36
N ASP A 99 -7.90 22.24 -6.85
CA ASP A 99 -8.35 21.39 -5.74
C ASP A 99 -9.76 20.76 -5.93
N ARG A 100 -10.19 20.58 -7.19
CA ARG A 100 -11.48 19.96 -7.54
C ARG A 100 -11.35 18.44 -7.64
N TRP A 101 -11.25 17.79 -6.50
CA TRP A 101 -10.90 16.37 -6.39
C TRP A 101 -11.91 15.40 -7.03
N ASP A 102 -13.22 15.67 -6.90
CA ASP A 102 -14.27 14.80 -7.46
C ASP A 102 -14.17 14.73 -9.00
N GLU A 103 -14.10 15.89 -9.65
CA GLU A 103 -14.00 15.99 -11.10
C GLU A 103 -12.63 15.51 -11.61
N PHE A 104 -11.57 15.74 -10.82
CA PHE A 104 -10.26 15.16 -11.11
C PHE A 104 -10.35 13.64 -11.14
N CYS A 105 -11.01 13.02 -10.16
CA CYS A 105 -11.17 11.58 -10.08
C CYS A 105 -11.88 11.01 -11.31
N ASP A 106 -12.98 11.62 -11.74
CA ASP A 106 -13.70 11.20 -12.95
C ASP A 106 -12.84 11.33 -14.22
N SER A 107 -12.16 12.47 -14.37
CA SER A 107 -11.30 12.76 -15.52
C SER A 107 -10.07 11.84 -15.57
N ALA A 108 -9.41 11.63 -14.42
CA ALA A 108 -8.27 10.75 -14.29
C ALA A 108 -8.68 9.29 -14.52
N LYS A 109 -9.82 8.86 -13.99
CA LYS A 109 -10.37 7.51 -14.23
C LYS A 109 -10.63 7.29 -15.71
N ALA A 110 -11.27 8.24 -16.40
CA ALA A 110 -11.50 8.14 -17.84
C ALA A 110 -10.17 8.06 -18.61
N LEU A 111 -9.17 8.88 -18.25
CA LEU A 111 -7.86 8.91 -18.88
C LEU A 111 -7.11 7.58 -18.71
N LEU A 112 -7.12 7.03 -17.50
CA LEU A 112 -6.46 5.76 -17.18
C LEU A 112 -7.16 4.60 -17.90
N LEU A 113 -8.49 4.60 -18.00
CA LEU A 113 -9.27 3.58 -18.71
C LEU A 113 -9.12 3.62 -20.23
N CYS A 114 -8.57 4.69 -20.82
CA CYS A 114 -8.11 4.69 -22.21
C CYS A 114 -6.90 3.74 -22.41
N HIS A 115 -6.11 3.52 -21.35
CA HIS A 115 -4.88 2.71 -21.38
C HIS A 115 -5.01 1.37 -20.63
N MET A 116 -6.02 1.23 -19.77
CA MET A 116 -6.27 0.08 -18.91
C MET A 116 -7.62 -0.57 -19.22
N SER A 117 -7.74 -1.85 -18.89
CA SER A 117 -9.03 -2.55 -18.92
C SER A 117 -9.82 -2.27 -17.65
N TYR A 118 -11.13 -2.03 -17.78
CA TYR A 118 -12.01 -1.98 -16.62
C TYR A 118 -12.27 -3.40 -16.09
N LEU A 119 -12.02 -3.61 -14.79
CA LEU A 119 -12.28 -4.87 -14.10
C LEU A 119 -13.58 -4.77 -13.28
N HIS A 120 -14.54 -5.64 -13.59
CA HIS A 120 -15.86 -5.69 -12.93
C HIS A 120 -15.96 -6.84 -11.93
N HIS A 121 -15.39 -7.99 -12.27
CA HIS A 121 -15.68 -9.23 -11.56
C HIS A 121 -14.43 -9.73 -10.81
N PRO A 122 -14.57 -10.27 -9.58
CA PRO A 122 -13.43 -10.80 -8.83
C PRO A 122 -12.64 -11.89 -9.58
N LYS A 123 -13.30 -12.69 -10.43
CA LYS A 123 -12.61 -13.66 -11.30
C LYS A 123 -11.61 -13.00 -12.27
N GLU A 124 -11.90 -11.81 -12.78
CA GLU A 124 -10.98 -11.07 -13.67
C GLU A 124 -9.74 -10.63 -12.90
N ILE A 125 -9.94 -10.10 -11.69
CA ILE A 125 -8.86 -9.72 -10.78
C ILE A 125 -8.01 -10.94 -10.41
N LEU A 126 -8.62 -12.08 -10.07
CA LEU A 126 -7.89 -13.32 -9.77
C LEU A 126 -7.08 -13.80 -10.98
N GLY A 127 -7.64 -13.72 -12.19
CA GLY A 127 -6.94 -14.05 -13.42
C GLY A 127 -5.68 -13.21 -13.62
N ILE A 128 -5.75 -11.90 -13.30
CA ILE A 128 -4.60 -11.00 -13.37
C ILE A 128 -3.55 -11.36 -12.31
N VAL A 129 -3.98 -11.54 -11.05
CA VAL A 129 -3.07 -11.86 -9.93
C VAL A 129 -2.30 -13.14 -10.19
N LEU A 130 -2.98 -14.20 -10.64
CA LEU A 130 -2.37 -15.51 -10.86
C LEU A 130 -1.42 -15.56 -12.07
N SER A 131 -1.45 -14.54 -12.94
CA SER A 131 -0.67 -14.48 -14.17
C SER A 131 0.68 -13.79 -13.96
N LYS A 132 1.76 -14.42 -14.46
CA LYS A 132 3.14 -13.94 -14.23
C LYS A 132 3.62 -12.88 -15.21
N SER A 133 3.11 -12.88 -16.45
CA SER A 133 3.54 -11.96 -17.49
C SER A 133 2.40 -11.07 -17.96
N TYR A 134 2.71 -9.87 -18.43
CA TYR A 134 1.73 -8.96 -19.03
C TYR A 134 0.89 -9.64 -20.12
N ARG A 135 1.54 -10.38 -21.03
CA ARG A 135 0.85 -11.12 -22.09
C ARG A 135 -0.13 -12.16 -21.53
N SER A 136 0.30 -12.94 -20.54
CA SER A 136 -0.56 -13.95 -19.90
C SER A 136 -1.74 -13.31 -19.17
N ARG A 137 -1.55 -12.13 -18.55
CA ARG A 137 -2.63 -11.37 -17.90
C ARG A 137 -3.72 -10.99 -18.90
N LEU A 138 -3.34 -10.47 -20.06
CA LEU A 138 -4.30 -10.07 -21.10
C LEU A 138 -5.00 -11.27 -21.74
N GLU A 139 -4.29 -12.35 -22.01
CA GLU A 139 -4.89 -13.58 -22.56
C GLU A 139 -5.90 -14.19 -21.58
N ASN A 140 -5.53 -14.30 -20.30
CA ASN A 140 -6.43 -14.79 -19.25
C ASN A 140 -7.62 -13.87 -19.02
N LEU A 141 -7.42 -12.55 -19.04
CA LEU A 141 -8.51 -11.58 -18.91
C LEU A 141 -9.54 -11.75 -20.04
N ARG A 142 -9.09 -11.87 -21.28
CA ARG A 142 -9.98 -12.11 -22.44
C ARG A 142 -10.76 -13.42 -22.30
N TYR A 143 -10.11 -14.48 -21.82
CA TYR A 143 -10.77 -15.76 -21.58
C TYR A 143 -11.87 -15.63 -20.51
N VAL A 144 -11.55 -15.03 -19.37
CA VAL A 144 -12.50 -14.84 -18.26
C VAL A 144 -13.67 -13.94 -18.68
N GLN A 145 -13.41 -12.85 -19.42
CA GLN A 145 -14.46 -11.97 -19.94
C GLN A 145 -15.41 -12.70 -20.89
N LYS A 146 -14.88 -13.58 -21.74
CA LYS A 146 -15.68 -14.42 -22.64
C LYS A 146 -16.54 -15.43 -21.88
N GLU A 147 -15.99 -16.07 -20.84
CA GLU A 147 -16.74 -16.98 -19.96
C GLU A 147 -17.89 -16.26 -19.25
N LEU A 148 -17.63 -15.06 -18.73
CA LEU A 148 -18.59 -14.25 -17.99
C LEU A 148 -19.65 -13.58 -18.89
N LYS A 149 -19.53 -13.69 -20.22
CA LYS A 149 -20.31 -12.89 -21.19
C LYS A 149 -20.29 -11.40 -20.82
N SER A 150 -19.14 -10.93 -20.33
CA SER A 150 -18.99 -9.61 -19.75
C SER A 150 -19.17 -8.54 -20.82
N GLU A 151 -19.99 -7.53 -20.51
CA GLU A 151 -20.15 -6.32 -21.34
C GLU A 151 -19.08 -5.27 -21.05
N ALA A 152 -17.94 -5.65 -20.44
CA ALA A 152 -16.85 -4.74 -20.05
C ALA A 152 -16.38 -3.79 -21.17
N THR A 153 -16.55 -4.18 -22.43
CA THR A 153 -16.31 -3.34 -23.61
C THR A 153 -17.16 -2.06 -23.65
N LYS A 154 -18.29 -1.99 -22.93
CA LYS A 154 -19.15 -0.80 -22.85
C LYS A 154 -18.58 0.30 -21.97
N LEU A 155 -17.73 -0.04 -20.99
CA LEU A 155 -17.13 0.90 -20.03
C LEU A 155 -15.68 1.27 -20.36
N HIS A 156 -15.13 0.72 -21.44
CA HIS A 156 -13.84 1.15 -21.96
C HIS A 156 -14.00 2.50 -22.66
N GLN A 157 -13.28 3.50 -22.18
CA GLN A 157 -13.26 4.82 -22.79
C GLN A 157 -12.47 4.77 -24.09
N LYS A 158 -13.16 4.98 -25.22
CA LYS A 158 -12.48 5.11 -26.52
C LYS A 158 -11.65 6.39 -26.50
N SER A 159 -10.47 6.32 -27.13
CA SER A 159 -9.54 7.43 -27.18
C SER A 159 -9.08 7.76 -28.58
N VAL A 160 -8.78 9.05 -28.78
CA VAL A 160 -8.12 9.61 -29.96
C VAL A 160 -6.94 10.48 -29.48
N GLY A 161 -6.05 10.83 -30.40
CA GLY A 161 -4.90 11.67 -30.11
C GLY A 161 -3.64 10.89 -29.76
N MET A 162 -2.58 11.62 -29.44
CA MET A 162 -1.29 11.02 -29.11
C MET A 162 -1.36 10.34 -27.75
N LYS A 163 -0.75 9.15 -27.64
CA LYS A 163 -0.61 8.46 -26.37
C LYS A 163 0.34 9.22 -25.45
N LEU A 164 0.01 9.29 -24.17
CA LEU A 164 0.92 9.81 -23.15
C LEU A 164 2.12 8.90 -22.96
N ASP A 165 3.22 9.50 -22.53
CA ASP A 165 4.38 8.76 -22.07
C ASP A 165 4.09 8.07 -20.73
N GLY A 166 4.74 6.93 -20.48
CA GLY A 166 4.50 6.13 -19.28
C GLY A 166 4.81 6.87 -17.98
N LYS A 167 5.75 7.82 -17.97
CA LYS A 167 6.08 8.63 -16.79
C LYS A 167 4.93 9.56 -16.42
N THR A 168 4.39 10.31 -17.38
CA THR A 168 3.24 11.19 -17.15
C THR A 168 2.00 10.39 -16.75
N LEU A 169 1.72 9.26 -17.42
CA LEU A 169 0.60 8.40 -17.04
C LEU A 169 0.73 7.86 -15.60
N MET A 170 1.94 7.48 -15.18
CA MET A 170 2.22 7.06 -13.80
C MET A 170 2.01 8.20 -12.81
N LYS A 171 2.41 9.45 -13.13
CA LYS A 171 2.14 10.60 -12.25
C LYS A 171 0.65 10.82 -12.01
N VAL A 172 -0.17 10.78 -13.08
CA VAL A 172 -1.62 10.89 -12.95
C VAL A 172 -2.20 9.74 -12.12
N PHE A 173 -1.72 8.51 -12.35
CA PHE A 173 -2.13 7.33 -11.59
C PHE A 173 -1.82 7.44 -10.10
N LEU A 174 -0.61 7.86 -9.74
CA LEU A 174 -0.21 8.06 -8.35
C LEU A 174 -1.03 9.17 -7.69
N ARG A 175 -1.27 10.27 -8.39
CA ARG A 175 -2.10 11.37 -7.87
C ARG A 175 -3.55 10.94 -7.66
N TYR A 176 -4.11 10.17 -8.59
CA TYR A 176 -5.45 9.59 -8.46
C TYR A 176 -5.57 8.66 -7.24
N ILE A 177 -4.59 7.77 -7.06
CA ILE A 177 -4.53 6.87 -5.89
C ILE A 177 -4.40 7.64 -4.57
N ASP A 178 -3.56 8.67 -4.55
CA ASP A 178 -3.36 9.54 -3.39
C ASP A 178 -4.67 10.21 -2.95
N ILE A 179 -5.41 10.80 -3.90
CA ILE A 179 -6.71 11.41 -3.65
C ILE A 179 -7.75 10.37 -3.19
N LEU A 180 -7.79 9.19 -3.82
CA LEU A 180 -8.68 8.10 -3.39
C LEU A 180 -8.38 7.62 -1.96
N PHE A 181 -7.10 7.56 -1.59
CA PHE A 181 -6.67 7.06 -0.28
C PHE A 181 -6.86 8.10 0.83
N ASN A 182 -6.37 9.33 0.63
CA ASN A 182 -6.32 10.36 1.67
C ASN A 182 -7.62 11.18 1.76
N ILE A 183 -8.25 11.49 0.64
CA ILE A 183 -9.40 12.42 0.57
C ILE A 183 -10.72 11.65 0.55
N HIS A 184 -10.97 10.85 -0.49
CA HIS A 184 -12.26 10.17 -0.65
C HIS A 184 -12.40 8.94 0.23
N LYS A 185 -11.29 8.29 0.60
CA LYS A 185 -11.25 7.00 1.30
C LYS A 185 -12.07 5.90 0.57
N ASP A 186 -12.15 6.00 -0.76
CA ASP A 186 -12.78 4.96 -1.59
C ASP A 186 -11.77 3.85 -1.87
N TYR A 187 -11.63 2.96 -0.90
CA TYR A 187 -10.71 1.84 -1.00
C TYR A 187 -11.14 0.82 -2.07
N GLN A 188 -12.44 0.71 -2.38
CA GLN A 188 -12.94 -0.24 -3.39
C GLN A 188 -12.46 0.15 -4.78
N GLU A 189 -12.61 1.43 -5.13
CA GLU A 189 -12.10 1.96 -6.38
C GLU A 189 -10.57 1.92 -6.43
N LEU A 190 -9.89 2.23 -5.32
CA LEU A 190 -8.44 2.12 -5.18
C LEU A 190 -7.93 0.71 -5.52
N LYS A 191 -8.53 -0.33 -4.92
CA LYS A 191 -8.18 -1.72 -5.25
C LYS A 191 -8.43 -2.03 -6.72
N ARG A 192 -9.60 -1.62 -7.25
CA ARG A 192 -9.97 -1.89 -8.64
C ARG A 192 -8.99 -1.26 -9.63
N ILE A 193 -8.64 0.01 -9.44
CA ILE A 193 -7.72 0.72 -10.34
C ILE A 193 -6.29 0.15 -10.25
N CYS A 194 -5.82 -0.18 -9.04
CA CYS A 194 -4.53 -0.84 -8.85
C CYS A 194 -4.45 -2.17 -9.61
N PHE A 195 -5.50 -2.99 -9.57
CA PHE A 195 -5.53 -4.22 -10.37
C PHE A 195 -5.65 -3.97 -11.87
N SER A 196 -6.38 -2.93 -12.27
CA SER A 196 -6.49 -2.51 -13.67
C SER A 196 -5.14 -2.05 -14.23
N ALA A 197 -4.27 -1.48 -13.39
CA ALA A 197 -2.93 -1.01 -13.74
C ALA A 197 -2.04 -2.10 -14.35
N TYR A 198 -2.18 -3.36 -13.92
CA TYR A 198 -1.45 -4.51 -14.49
C TYR A 198 -1.80 -4.83 -15.96
N THR A 199 -2.89 -4.25 -16.46
CA THR A 199 -3.32 -4.40 -17.87
C THR A 199 -2.74 -3.32 -18.78
N CYS A 200 -1.98 -2.38 -18.24
CA CYS A 200 -1.34 -1.32 -19.01
C CYS A 200 0.09 -1.69 -19.41
N SER A 201 0.39 -1.65 -20.72
CA SER A 201 1.76 -1.88 -21.22
C SER A 201 2.77 -0.84 -20.74
N ALA A 202 2.37 0.43 -20.57
CA ALA A 202 3.27 1.50 -20.14
C ALA A 202 3.75 1.35 -18.69
N PHE A 203 3.11 0.47 -17.92
CA PHE A 203 3.32 0.28 -16.49
C PHE A 203 4.22 -0.93 -16.17
N GLU A 204 4.65 -1.68 -17.19
CA GLU A 204 5.52 -2.85 -17.01
C GLU A 204 6.83 -2.50 -16.28
N CYS A 205 7.40 -1.32 -16.54
CA CYS A 205 8.60 -0.84 -15.85
C CYS A 205 8.35 -0.33 -14.41
N TYR A 206 7.09 -0.15 -14.00
CA TYR A 206 6.69 0.31 -12.68
C TYR A 206 5.96 -0.76 -11.87
N GLU A 207 6.07 -2.02 -12.26
CA GLU A 207 5.33 -3.13 -11.64
C GLU A 207 5.53 -3.19 -10.12
N SER A 208 6.76 -2.96 -9.64
CA SER A 208 7.05 -2.95 -8.20
C SER A 208 6.30 -1.86 -7.42
N SER A 209 6.12 -0.68 -8.01
CA SER A 209 5.33 0.40 -7.39
C SER A 209 3.85 0.02 -7.36
N ILE A 210 3.34 -0.56 -8.44
CA ILE A 210 1.94 -1.03 -8.52
C ILE A 210 1.69 -2.15 -7.51
N ASP A 211 2.65 -3.06 -7.33
CA ASP A 211 2.59 -4.14 -6.34
C ASP A 211 2.43 -3.62 -4.92
N PHE A 212 3.14 -2.53 -4.59
CA PHE A 212 3.03 -1.85 -3.30
C PHE A 212 1.62 -1.27 -3.09
N TYR A 213 1.15 -0.40 -3.99
CA TYR A 213 -0.18 0.22 -3.86
C TYR A 213 -1.33 -0.79 -3.93
N THR A 214 -1.17 -1.87 -4.72
CA THR A 214 -2.15 -2.97 -4.77
C THR A 214 -2.23 -3.68 -3.44
N THR A 215 -1.08 -3.93 -2.79
CA THR A 215 -1.04 -4.54 -1.45
C THR A 215 -1.70 -3.66 -0.41
N VAL A 216 -1.38 -2.36 -0.39
CA VAL A 216 -1.99 -1.38 0.51
C VAL A 216 -3.51 -1.35 0.33
N GLY A 217 -3.99 -1.20 -0.91
CA GLY A 217 -5.43 -1.19 -1.21
C GLY A 217 -6.14 -2.47 -0.77
N CYS A 218 -5.51 -3.65 -0.92
CA CYS A 218 -6.10 -4.91 -0.45
C CYS A 218 -6.16 -5.01 1.08
N ILE A 219 -5.12 -4.54 1.79
CA ILE A 219 -5.07 -4.56 3.26
C ILE A 219 -6.10 -3.59 3.85
N CYS A 220 -6.26 -2.38 3.29
CA CYS A 220 -7.22 -1.39 3.79
C CYS A 220 -8.68 -1.82 3.66
N ILE A 221 -9.00 -2.67 2.67
CA ILE A 221 -10.35 -3.26 2.51
C ILE A 221 -10.51 -4.51 3.38
N GLU A 222 -9.43 -5.02 3.95
CA GLU A 222 -9.39 -6.31 4.62
C GLU A 222 -9.79 -7.49 3.70
N ASP A 223 -9.43 -7.42 2.42
CA ASP A 223 -9.72 -8.49 1.48
C ASP A 223 -8.71 -9.64 1.60
N ARG A 224 -9.04 -10.60 2.46
CA ARG A 224 -8.21 -11.77 2.77
C ARG A 224 -7.83 -12.59 1.54
N GLU A 225 -8.77 -12.90 0.65
CA GLU A 225 -8.51 -13.81 -0.48
C GLU A 225 -7.49 -13.20 -1.44
N PHE A 226 -7.72 -11.95 -1.84
CA PHE A 226 -6.82 -11.26 -2.77
C PHE A 226 -5.48 -10.90 -2.13
N THR A 227 -5.47 -10.45 -0.87
CA THR A 227 -4.23 -10.14 -0.17
C THR A 227 -3.32 -11.36 -0.10
N TYR A 228 -3.87 -12.53 0.25
CA TYR A 228 -3.09 -13.77 0.29
C TYR A 228 -2.54 -14.15 -1.09
N HIS A 229 -3.37 -14.17 -2.12
CA HIS A 229 -2.94 -14.53 -3.46
C HIS A 229 -1.86 -13.58 -4.01
N HIS A 230 -2.03 -12.28 -3.79
CA HIS A 230 -1.08 -11.25 -4.23
C HIS A 230 0.25 -11.35 -3.49
N LEU A 231 0.25 -11.29 -2.15
CA LEU A 231 1.48 -11.37 -1.35
C LEU A 231 2.23 -12.68 -1.56
N LYS A 232 1.52 -13.80 -1.71
CA LYS A 232 2.13 -15.10 -2.02
C LYS A 232 2.92 -15.07 -3.32
N ILE A 233 2.39 -14.41 -4.36
CA ILE A 233 3.07 -14.31 -5.66
C ILE A 233 4.25 -13.36 -5.57
N LEU A 234 4.10 -12.22 -4.88
CA LEU A 234 5.19 -11.27 -4.64
C LEU A 234 6.35 -11.91 -3.87
N ALA A 235 6.06 -12.61 -2.78
CA ALA A 235 7.06 -13.33 -1.99
C ALA A 235 7.74 -14.45 -2.79
N THR A 236 7.02 -15.09 -3.72
CA THR A 236 7.62 -16.11 -4.60
C THR A 236 8.54 -15.48 -5.66
N ARG A 237 8.21 -14.30 -6.18
CA ARG A 237 9.03 -13.57 -7.18
C ARG A 237 10.28 -12.97 -6.54
N ASN A 238 10.17 -12.49 -5.31
CA ASN A 238 11.20 -11.78 -4.57
C ASN A 238 11.52 -12.49 -3.24
N PRO A 239 12.09 -13.71 -3.27
CA PRO A 239 12.33 -14.53 -2.08
C PRO A 239 13.23 -13.86 -1.03
N ASP A 240 14.19 -13.05 -1.47
CA ASP A 240 15.19 -12.42 -0.60
C ASP A 240 14.66 -11.16 0.12
N ASN A 241 13.49 -10.65 -0.26
CA ASN A 241 12.93 -9.45 0.33
C ASN A 241 12.22 -9.76 1.66
N ASN A 242 12.91 -9.49 2.77
CA ASN A 242 12.40 -9.69 4.12
C ASN A 242 11.12 -8.90 4.44
N GLN A 243 10.96 -7.69 3.87
CA GLN A 243 9.77 -6.87 4.13
C GLN A 243 8.50 -7.53 3.60
N LEU A 244 8.56 -8.24 2.47
CA LEU A 244 7.42 -8.97 1.92
C LEU A 244 7.01 -10.15 2.81
N TRP A 245 7.98 -10.86 3.39
CA TRP A 245 7.70 -11.94 4.34
C TRP A 245 7.09 -11.42 5.64
N ASN A 246 7.60 -10.29 6.15
CA ASN A 246 7.02 -9.62 7.31
C ASN A 246 5.58 -9.15 7.02
N LEU A 247 5.34 -8.57 5.85
CA LEU A 247 4.01 -8.11 5.43
C LEU A 247 3.03 -9.28 5.26
N LEU A 248 3.46 -10.39 4.67
CA LEU A 248 2.68 -11.62 4.60
C LEU A 248 2.36 -12.17 5.99
N SER A 249 3.34 -12.18 6.90
CA SER A 249 3.13 -12.61 8.28
C SER A 249 2.13 -11.72 9.01
N MET A 250 2.28 -10.40 8.90
CA MET A 250 1.38 -9.42 9.51
C MET A 250 -0.04 -9.56 8.95
N ALA A 251 -0.20 -9.60 7.62
CA ALA A 251 -1.50 -9.72 6.99
C ALA A 251 -2.20 -11.03 7.38
N MET A 252 -1.50 -12.18 7.26
CA MET A 252 -2.15 -13.48 7.50
C MET A 252 -2.38 -13.75 8.99
N ASN A 253 -1.42 -13.44 9.87
CA ASN A 253 -1.52 -13.78 11.29
C ASN A 253 -2.19 -12.72 12.14
N ASN A 254 -1.99 -11.42 11.86
CA ASN A 254 -2.52 -10.35 12.72
C ASN A 254 -3.86 -9.82 12.19
N ILE A 255 -3.98 -9.60 10.88
CA ILE A 255 -5.17 -8.99 10.28
C ILE A 255 -6.24 -10.06 10.03
N TYR A 256 -5.89 -11.15 9.32
CA TYR A 256 -6.88 -12.12 8.83
C TYR A 256 -7.04 -13.39 9.67
N LEU A 257 -6.07 -13.71 10.55
CA LEU A 257 -6.00 -14.97 11.30
C LEU A 257 -6.15 -16.22 10.41
N ASP A 258 -5.61 -16.15 9.20
CA ASP A 258 -5.67 -17.21 8.20
C ASP A 258 -4.42 -18.08 8.26
N LEU A 259 -4.59 -19.41 8.31
CA LEU A 259 -3.49 -20.38 8.41
C LEU A 259 -3.15 -21.08 7.09
N ARG A 260 -3.82 -20.72 5.97
CA ARG A 260 -3.62 -21.35 4.65
C ARG A 260 -2.20 -21.19 4.11
N HIS A 261 -1.47 -20.17 4.55
CA HIS A 261 -0.09 -19.92 4.12
C HIS A 261 0.90 -20.97 4.64
N GLY A 262 0.61 -21.69 5.73
CA GLY A 262 1.56 -22.61 6.35
C GLY A 262 2.10 -23.68 5.39
N LYS A 263 1.22 -24.34 4.61
CA LYS A 263 1.63 -25.33 3.59
C LYS A 263 2.42 -24.69 2.44
N PHE A 264 2.14 -23.44 2.11
CA PHE A 264 2.88 -22.71 1.08
C PHE A 264 4.29 -22.39 1.56
N CYS A 265 4.44 -21.85 2.77
CA CYS A 265 5.72 -21.46 3.35
C CYS A 265 6.64 -22.67 3.55
N LEU A 266 6.08 -23.80 4.02
CA LEU A 266 6.84 -25.05 4.14
C LEU A 266 7.35 -25.52 2.77
N ARG A 267 6.52 -25.52 1.72
CA ARG A 267 6.96 -25.90 0.38
C ARG A 267 8.03 -24.98 -0.20
N GLN A 268 7.96 -23.68 0.10
CA GLN A 268 9.01 -22.74 -0.34
C GLN A 268 10.31 -22.97 0.42
N PHE A 269 10.23 -23.29 1.71
CA PHE A 269 11.41 -23.57 2.53
C PHE A 269 12.14 -24.82 2.05
N MET A 270 11.40 -25.88 1.72
CA MET A 270 11.99 -27.09 1.12
C MET A 270 12.68 -26.84 -0.21
N ARG A 271 12.32 -25.78 -0.94
CA ARG A 271 12.97 -25.39 -2.19
C ARG A 271 14.17 -24.48 -1.96
N ASN A 272 14.04 -23.55 -1.02
CA ASN A 272 15.00 -22.51 -0.72
C ASN A 272 15.25 -22.48 0.80
N PRO A 273 16.06 -23.41 1.34
CA PRO A 273 16.29 -23.53 2.78
C PRO A 273 17.10 -22.36 3.35
N ASP A 274 17.90 -21.68 2.52
CA ASP A 274 18.80 -20.59 2.93
C ASP A 274 18.06 -19.28 3.28
N ILE A 275 16.76 -19.19 2.97
CA ILE A 275 15.95 -18.00 3.23
C ILE A 275 15.58 -17.96 4.72
N LEU A 276 16.39 -17.26 5.50
CA LEU A 276 16.21 -17.12 6.94
C LEU A 276 14.82 -16.62 7.37
N PRO A 277 14.20 -15.59 6.73
CA PRO A 277 12.85 -15.15 7.09
C PRO A 277 11.82 -16.27 7.02
N LEU A 278 11.99 -17.21 6.09
CA LEU A 278 11.07 -18.30 5.87
C LEU A 278 11.20 -19.40 6.94
N ALA A 279 12.43 -19.68 7.38
CA ALA A 279 12.68 -20.56 8.54
C ALA A 279 12.02 -20.00 9.81
N ILE A 280 12.21 -18.70 10.07
CA ILE A 280 11.58 -17.99 11.19
C ILE A 280 10.06 -18.05 11.07
N PHE A 281 9.52 -17.80 9.88
CA PHE A 281 8.08 -17.81 9.64
C PHE A 281 7.46 -19.20 9.82
N ASN A 282 8.14 -20.26 9.37
CA ASN A 282 7.74 -21.63 9.65
C ASN A 282 7.79 -21.95 11.15
N GLY A 283 8.80 -21.45 11.86
CA GLY A 283 8.87 -21.49 13.33
C GLY A 283 7.64 -20.83 13.98
N HIS A 284 7.25 -19.64 13.52
CA HIS A 284 6.04 -18.94 14.01
C HIS A 284 4.78 -19.77 13.76
N ASN A 285 4.61 -20.29 12.54
CA ASN A 285 3.46 -21.13 12.18
C ASN A 285 3.41 -22.42 13.03
N ALA A 286 4.55 -23.05 13.28
CA ALA A 286 4.65 -24.24 14.14
C ALA A 286 4.33 -23.91 15.61
N LEU A 287 4.79 -22.76 16.11
CA LEU A 287 4.50 -22.28 17.46
C LEU A 287 3.00 -22.03 17.65
N MET A 288 2.37 -21.30 16.71
CA MET A 288 0.95 -20.98 16.76
C MET A 288 0.03 -22.20 16.60
N SER A 289 0.46 -23.21 15.83
CA SER A 289 -0.28 -24.47 15.69
C SER A 289 -0.14 -25.44 16.86
N GLY A 290 0.63 -25.08 17.91
CA GLY A 290 0.88 -25.94 19.07
C GLY A 290 1.96 -27.00 18.86
N SER A 291 2.62 -27.01 17.70
CA SER A 291 3.69 -27.95 17.34
C SER A 291 5.05 -27.49 17.87
N TYR A 292 5.14 -27.27 19.19
CA TYR A 292 6.29 -26.58 19.82
C TYR A 292 7.64 -27.30 19.61
N LYS A 293 7.67 -28.63 19.53
CA LYS A 293 8.91 -29.38 19.25
C LYS A 293 9.46 -29.08 17.86
N HIS A 294 8.57 -28.91 16.88
CA HIS A 294 8.97 -28.55 15.52
C HIS A 294 9.43 -27.10 15.47
N ALA A 295 8.68 -26.17 16.09
CA ALA A 295 9.08 -24.77 16.24
C ALA A 295 10.46 -24.64 16.90
N LEU A 296 10.73 -25.43 17.94
CA LEU A 296 12.02 -25.47 18.62
C LEU A 296 13.15 -25.87 17.66
N GLY A 297 12.93 -26.89 16.83
CA GLY A 297 13.91 -27.32 15.83
C GLY A 297 14.25 -26.20 14.84
N GLU A 298 13.23 -25.55 14.28
CA GLU A 298 13.40 -24.44 13.33
C GLU A 298 14.14 -23.26 13.95
N TYR A 299 13.69 -22.75 15.10
CA TYR A 299 14.35 -21.62 15.76
C TYR A 299 15.77 -21.95 16.20
N MET A 300 16.04 -23.20 16.60
CA MET A 300 17.39 -23.60 17.00
C MET A 300 18.34 -23.65 15.80
N CYS A 301 17.89 -24.08 14.63
CA CYS A 301 18.67 -24.00 13.39
C CYS A 301 19.01 -22.54 13.06
N VAL A 302 18.00 -21.67 13.05
CA VAL A 302 18.17 -20.21 12.81
C VAL A 302 19.13 -19.59 13.83
N PHE A 303 19.02 -19.94 15.11
CA PHE A 303 19.87 -19.41 16.17
C PHE A 303 21.32 -19.86 16.05
N LYS A 304 21.57 -21.10 15.60
CA LYS A 304 22.93 -21.60 15.34
C LYS A 304 23.62 -20.81 14.23
N GLU A 305 22.88 -20.43 13.19
CA GLU A 305 23.41 -19.60 12.10
C GLU A 305 23.60 -18.14 12.51
N LYS A 306 22.67 -17.58 13.30
CA LYS A 306 22.70 -16.19 13.77
C LYS A 306 22.55 -16.11 15.29
N PRO A 307 23.63 -16.41 16.06
CA PRO A 307 23.56 -16.44 17.53
C PRO A 307 23.35 -15.06 18.15
N ASN A 308 23.65 -13.98 17.41
CA ASN A 308 23.52 -12.60 17.90
C ASN A 308 22.10 -12.03 17.74
N ASN A 309 21.13 -12.81 17.27
CA ASN A 309 19.76 -12.32 17.06
C ASN A 309 18.90 -12.48 18.33
N ALA A 310 18.70 -11.36 19.04
CA ALA A 310 17.90 -11.31 20.27
C ALA A 310 16.45 -11.81 20.08
N LEU A 311 15.81 -11.52 18.93
CA LEU A 311 14.43 -11.95 18.69
C LEU A 311 14.33 -13.47 18.67
N ILE A 312 15.27 -14.16 18.02
CA ILE A 312 15.26 -15.62 17.92
C ILE A 312 15.57 -16.27 19.27
N ALA A 313 16.49 -15.69 20.05
CA ALA A 313 16.70 -16.11 21.44
C ALA A 313 15.39 -16.02 22.23
N PHE A 314 14.62 -14.94 22.06
CA PHE A 314 13.34 -14.79 22.74
C PHE A 314 12.25 -15.75 22.20
N CYS A 315 12.20 -16.03 20.89
CA CYS A 315 11.31 -17.06 20.33
C CYS A 315 11.61 -18.45 20.92
N LEU A 316 12.88 -18.78 21.18
CA LEU A 316 13.27 -20.01 21.88
C LEU A 316 12.77 -20.02 23.32
N VAL A 317 12.88 -18.91 24.06
CA VAL A 317 12.30 -18.76 25.40
C VAL A 317 10.80 -19.05 25.38
N ILE A 318 10.04 -18.41 24.48
CA ILE A 318 8.59 -18.61 24.36
C ILE A 318 8.28 -20.08 24.03
N THR A 319 9.08 -20.71 23.17
CA THR A 319 8.88 -22.12 22.80
C THR A 319 9.11 -23.06 23.98
N TYR A 320 10.17 -22.86 24.77
CA TYR A 320 10.42 -23.65 25.99
C TYR A 320 9.37 -23.38 27.08
N LEU A 321 8.92 -22.14 27.21
CA LEU A 321 7.82 -21.76 28.10
C LEU A 321 6.54 -22.55 27.73
N SER A 322 6.14 -22.51 26.46
CA SER A 322 4.99 -23.25 25.95
C SER A 322 5.13 -24.77 26.12
N LEU A 323 6.32 -25.32 25.91
CA LEU A 323 6.62 -26.74 26.19
C LEU A 323 6.47 -27.07 27.68
N SER A 324 6.95 -26.21 28.57
CA SER A 324 6.87 -26.43 30.02
C SER A 324 5.42 -26.47 30.54
N CYS A 325 4.52 -25.75 29.87
CA CYS A 325 3.09 -25.73 30.15
C CYS A 325 2.33 -26.93 29.57
N GLN A 326 2.94 -27.77 28.71
CA GLN A 326 2.27 -28.97 28.18
C GLN A 326 2.06 -30.03 29.27
N LYS A 327 0.95 -30.76 29.15
CA LYS A 327 0.56 -31.82 30.09
C LYS A 327 1.54 -33.00 30.08
N TYR A 328 2.04 -33.38 28.90
CA TYR A 328 2.85 -34.58 28.68
C TYR A 328 4.25 -34.21 28.22
N ILE A 329 5.16 -33.96 29.17
CA ILE A 329 6.57 -33.68 28.88
C ILE A 329 7.48 -34.52 29.77
N SER A 330 8.61 -34.96 29.20
CA SER A 330 9.54 -35.88 29.86
C SER A 330 10.16 -35.28 31.11
N SER A 331 10.54 -33.99 31.08
CA SER A 331 11.05 -33.27 32.24
C SER A 331 10.70 -31.78 32.14
N LYS A 332 9.76 -31.33 32.97
CA LYS A 332 9.40 -29.90 33.08
C LYS A 332 10.58 -29.06 33.53
N TYR A 333 11.36 -29.57 34.48
CA TYR A 333 12.52 -28.87 35.03
C TYR A 333 13.58 -28.59 33.96
N LEU A 334 13.87 -29.56 33.09
CA LEU A 334 14.85 -29.36 32.00
C LEU A 334 14.41 -28.24 31.05
N CYS A 335 13.13 -28.20 30.67
CA CYS A 335 12.59 -27.13 29.84
C CYS A 335 12.69 -25.76 30.53
N LEU A 336 12.41 -25.69 31.83
CA LEU A 336 12.55 -24.45 32.61
C LEU A 336 14.01 -23.98 32.70
N TYR A 337 14.96 -24.90 32.90
CA TYR A 337 16.39 -24.54 32.90
C TYR A 337 16.84 -23.98 31.54
N GLN A 338 16.46 -24.64 30.44
CA GLN A 338 16.77 -24.17 29.09
C GLN A 338 16.10 -22.82 28.80
N MET A 339 14.83 -22.65 29.21
CA MET A 339 14.11 -21.37 29.11
C MET A 339 14.86 -20.24 29.82
N ILE A 340 15.31 -20.46 31.07
CA ILE A 340 16.04 -19.44 31.85
C ILE A 340 17.39 -19.13 31.19
N ALA A 341 18.10 -20.14 30.67
CA ALA A 341 19.37 -19.93 29.97
C ALA A 341 19.19 -19.03 28.73
N PHE A 342 18.22 -19.33 27.86
CA PHE A 342 17.93 -18.49 26.70
C PHE A 342 17.37 -17.11 27.08
N LEU A 343 16.69 -16.98 28.22
CA LEU A 343 16.19 -15.69 28.72
C LEU A 343 17.36 -14.79 29.15
N GLN A 344 18.39 -15.37 29.77
CA GLN A 344 19.63 -14.67 30.08
C GLN A 344 20.35 -14.25 28.78
N THR A 345 20.47 -15.14 27.80
CA THR A 345 21.03 -14.80 26.49
C THR A 345 20.26 -13.69 25.78
N TYR A 346 18.92 -13.71 25.83
CA TYR A 346 18.09 -12.62 25.30
C TYR A 346 18.40 -11.28 25.98
N LEU A 347 18.52 -11.27 27.31
CA LEU A 347 18.86 -10.06 28.07
C LEU A 347 20.25 -9.53 27.70
N GLU A 348 21.24 -10.42 27.54
CA GLU A 348 22.60 -10.05 27.14
C GLU A 348 22.64 -9.46 25.71
N LEU A 349 21.90 -10.04 24.77
CA LEU A 349 21.84 -9.59 23.39
C LEU A 349 21.02 -8.31 23.20
N ARG A 350 19.89 -8.18 23.90
CA ARG A 350 18.97 -7.04 23.78
C ARG A 350 19.43 -5.83 24.61
N GLY A 351 20.16 -6.09 25.70
CA GLY A 351 20.52 -5.09 26.69
C GLY A 351 19.42 -4.82 27.70
N SER A 352 19.77 -4.04 28.74
CA SER A 352 18.87 -3.67 29.83
C SER A 352 17.90 -2.56 29.42
N CYS A 353 16.99 -2.84 28.50
CA CYS A 353 15.95 -1.92 28.05
C CYS A 353 14.57 -2.24 28.64
N GLN A 354 13.63 -1.31 28.48
CA GLN A 354 12.27 -1.43 28.98
C GLN A 354 11.55 -2.70 28.47
N GLU A 355 11.69 -2.98 27.17
CA GLU A 355 11.15 -4.19 26.51
C GLU A 355 11.66 -5.47 27.20
N ALA A 356 12.98 -5.58 27.40
CA ALA A 356 13.59 -6.78 27.96
C ALA A 356 13.11 -7.02 29.40
N MET A 357 13.03 -5.97 30.22
CA MET A 357 12.53 -6.07 31.59
C MET A 357 11.07 -6.50 31.62
N TYR A 358 10.22 -5.92 30.78
CA TYR A 358 8.82 -6.31 30.68
C TYR A 358 8.66 -7.76 30.23
N ASN A 359 9.37 -8.17 29.17
CA ASN A 359 9.31 -9.52 28.62
C ASN A 359 9.76 -10.58 29.64
N ILE A 360 10.84 -10.33 30.37
CA ILE A 360 11.30 -11.22 31.46
C ILE A 360 10.25 -11.30 32.57
N GLY A 361 9.66 -10.17 32.95
CA GLY A 361 8.56 -10.13 33.92
C GLY A 361 7.34 -10.95 33.47
N ARG A 362 6.97 -10.86 32.19
CA ARG A 362 5.89 -11.66 31.57
C ARG A 362 6.19 -13.16 31.58
N VAL A 363 7.43 -13.57 31.29
CA VAL A 363 7.85 -14.98 31.34
C VAL A 363 7.71 -15.53 32.77
N PHE A 364 8.24 -14.83 33.78
CA PHE A 364 8.11 -15.27 35.17
C PHE A 364 6.66 -15.27 35.66
N HIS A 365 5.86 -14.31 35.23
CA HIS A 365 4.43 -14.27 35.53
C HIS A 365 3.72 -15.51 34.96
N GLN A 366 4.00 -15.90 33.71
CA GLN A 366 3.40 -17.07 33.08
C GLN A 366 3.74 -18.39 33.77
N VAL A 367 4.97 -18.51 34.32
CA VAL A 367 5.42 -19.69 35.10
C VAL A 367 4.96 -19.62 36.57
N ASN A 368 4.21 -18.59 36.96
CA ASN A 368 3.72 -18.35 38.33
C ASN A 368 4.84 -18.06 39.36
N MET A 369 6.00 -17.55 38.92
CA MET A 369 7.04 -16.98 39.80
C MET A 369 6.77 -15.49 40.03
N LEU A 370 5.71 -15.21 40.78
CA LEU A 370 5.15 -13.86 40.91
C LEU A 370 6.09 -12.87 41.62
N ASP A 371 6.87 -13.36 42.58
CA ASP A 371 7.91 -12.60 43.29
C ASP A 371 8.93 -11.99 42.32
N LYS A 372 9.43 -12.80 41.39
CA LYS A 372 10.35 -12.36 40.35
C LYS A 372 9.67 -11.45 39.34
N ALA A 373 8.45 -11.79 38.92
CA ALA A 373 7.69 -10.98 37.97
C ALA A 373 7.51 -9.54 38.46
N VAL A 374 7.18 -9.35 39.74
CA VAL A 374 7.05 -8.02 40.37
C VAL A 374 8.34 -7.21 40.29
N ILE A 375 9.50 -7.83 40.54
CA ILE A 375 10.80 -7.14 40.46
C ILE A 375 11.03 -6.59 39.06
N PHE A 376 10.79 -7.42 38.03
CA PHE A 376 11.02 -7.02 36.64
C PHE A 376 9.99 -6.01 36.11
N TYR A 377 8.71 -6.12 36.48
CA TYR A 377 7.73 -5.07 36.14
C TYR A 377 8.09 -3.73 36.79
N LYS A 378 8.52 -3.72 38.05
CA LYS A 378 8.99 -2.48 38.70
C LYS A 378 10.20 -1.88 38.01
N LYS A 379 11.15 -2.72 37.57
CA LYS A 379 12.29 -2.26 36.77
C LYS A 379 11.84 -1.63 35.45
N ALA A 380 10.90 -2.26 34.74
CA ALA A 380 10.35 -1.71 33.50
C ALA A 380 9.64 -0.36 33.71
N LEU A 381 8.90 -0.21 34.82
CA LEU A 381 8.22 1.05 35.17
C LEU A 381 9.19 2.17 35.58
N ALA A 382 10.32 1.82 36.21
CA ALA A 382 11.33 2.78 36.65
C ALA A 382 12.26 3.27 35.53
N MET A 383 12.24 2.64 34.36
CA MET A 383 13.07 3.04 33.22
C MET A 383 12.46 4.26 32.52
N ASP A 384 13.21 5.36 32.49
CA ASP A 384 12.84 6.64 31.84
C ASP A 384 13.10 6.70 30.34
N ASP A 385 13.49 5.56 29.80
CA ASP A 385 13.79 5.32 28.40
C ASP A 385 12.51 5.43 27.54
N ARG A 386 12.08 6.67 27.28
CA ARG A 386 11.35 7.02 26.05
C ARG A 386 12.32 6.81 24.88
N HIS A 387 12.73 5.57 24.65
CA HIS A 387 13.56 5.22 23.53
C HIS A 387 12.71 5.41 22.28
N ARG A 388 12.89 6.57 21.65
CA ARG A 388 12.46 6.81 20.28
C ARG A 388 13.06 5.66 19.47
N ILE A 389 12.22 4.79 18.92
CA ILE A 389 12.68 3.84 17.91
C ILE A 389 13.19 4.72 16.77
N LYS A 390 14.51 4.75 16.55
CA LYS A 390 15.04 5.42 15.37
C LYS A 390 14.60 4.57 14.18
N PRO A 391 13.77 5.08 13.24
CA PRO A 391 13.56 4.40 11.99
C PRO A 391 14.93 4.22 11.32
N LEU A 392 15.13 3.07 10.65
CA LEU A 392 16.41 2.76 10.00
C LEU A 392 16.76 3.72 8.84
N GLN A 393 15.89 4.67 8.49
CA GLN A 393 16.10 5.63 7.42
C GLN A 393 15.62 7.03 7.81
N GLU A 394 16.49 7.98 7.46
CA GLU A 394 16.51 9.43 7.52
C GLU A 394 15.14 10.11 7.41
N ASP A 395 14.59 10.53 8.56
CA ASP A 395 14.09 11.89 8.75
C ASP A 395 14.08 12.23 10.25
N PRO A 396 14.80 13.28 10.71
CA PRO A 396 14.92 13.62 12.12
C PRO A 396 13.65 14.25 12.74
N ASP A 397 12.62 14.55 11.95
CA ASP A 397 11.46 15.33 12.39
C ASP A 397 10.11 14.56 12.45
N GLU A 398 10.05 13.29 12.04
CA GLU A 398 8.88 12.42 12.26
C GLU A 398 9.19 11.34 13.31
N PHE A 399 8.92 11.65 14.58
CA PHE A 399 9.08 10.72 15.72
C PHE A 399 7.73 10.48 16.39
N ASP A 400 6.89 9.57 15.89
CA ASP A 400 5.51 9.47 16.40
C ASP A 400 5.12 8.21 17.20
N GLU A 401 5.98 7.21 17.37
CA GLU A 401 5.70 6.12 18.32
C GLU A 401 6.84 5.93 19.33
N ILE A 402 6.65 6.47 20.54
CA ILE A 402 7.43 6.08 21.71
C ILE A 402 7.02 4.65 22.04
N PHE A 403 7.92 3.69 21.87
CA PHE A 403 7.71 2.36 22.41
C PHE A 403 7.72 2.45 23.93
N ASP A 404 6.55 2.31 24.55
CA ASP A 404 6.37 2.38 26.00
C ASP A 404 5.48 1.25 26.48
N VAL A 405 6.05 0.34 27.27
CA VAL A 405 5.34 -0.80 27.87
C VAL A 405 4.89 -0.54 29.31
N ARG A 406 4.94 0.71 29.79
CA ARG A 406 4.55 1.06 31.19
C ARG A 406 3.10 0.69 31.49
N ARG A 407 2.18 0.95 30.55
CA ARG A 407 0.76 0.65 30.75
C ARG A 407 0.54 -0.86 30.92
N GLU A 408 1.17 -1.65 30.07
CA GLU A 408 1.11 -3.11 30.09
C GLU A 408 1.81 -3.68 31.34
N ALA A 409 2.97 -3.14 31.71
CA ALA A 409 3.68 -3.51 32.93
C ALA A 409 2.87 -3.20 34.19
N ALA A 410 2.30 -2.00 34.27
CA ALA A 410 1.45 -1.54 35.37
C ALA A 410 0.17 -2.38 35.48
N PHE A 411 -0.48 -2.69 34.36
CA PHE A 411 -1.66 -3.55 34.33
C PHE A 411 -1.36 -4.94 34.90
N ASN A 412 -0.28 -5.58 34.42
CA ASN A 412 0.13 -6.90 34.88
C ASN A 412 0.54 -6.89 36.36
N LEU A 413 1.23 -5.84 36.81
CA LEU A 413 1.61 -5.68 38.21
C LEU A 413 0.39 -5.48 39.12
N ALA A 414 -0.57 -4.66 38.68
CA ALA A 414 -1.82 -4.45 39.41
C ALA A 414 -2.65 -5.74 39.52
N LEU A 415 -2.64 -6.59 38.49
CA LEU A 415 -3.29 -7.89 38.51
C LEU A 415 -2.69 -8.81 39.60
N ILE A 416 -1.35 -8.85 39.69
CA ILE A 416 -0.65 -9.59 40.75
C ILE A 416 -1.09 -9.07 42.13
N TYR A 417 -1.05 -7.76 42.35
CA TYR A 417 -1.46 -7.17 43.64
C TYR A 417 -2.92 -7.40 43.99
N LYS A 418 -3.82 -7.35 43.02
CA LYS A 418 -5.23 -7.68 43.22
C LYS A 418 -5.39 -9.14 43.67
N ASN A 419 -4.72 -10.08 43.00
CA ASN A 419 -4.77 -11.50 43.33
C ASN A 419 -4.11 -11.82 44.69
N SER A 420 -3.10 -11.05 45.09
CA SER A 420 -2.47 -11.11 46.41
C SER A 420 -3.22 -10.31 47.49
N GLN A 421 -4.50 -9.97 47.27
CA GLN A 421 -5.36 -9.25 48.24
C GLN A 421 -4.82 -7.87 48.68
N SER A 422 -4.07 -7.19 47.80
CA SER A 422 -3.51 -5.86 48.04
C SER A 422 -4.12 -4.79 47.09
N PRO A 423 -5.44 -4.52 47.18
CA PRO A 423 -6.15 -3.66 46.22
C PRO A 423 -5.67 -2.20 46.24
N ARG A 424 -5.18 -1.70 47.38
CA ARG A 424 -4.63 -0.33 47.49
C ARG A 424 -3.39 -0.14 46.62
N LEU A 425 -2.50 -1.13 46.59
CA LEU A 425 -1.30 -1.10 45.74
C LEU A 425 -1.67 -1.22 44.26
N ALA A 426 -2.63 -2.10 43.93
CA ALA A 426 -3.13 -2.23 42.57
C ALA A 426 -3.71 -0.89 42.04
N TYR A 427 -4.54 -0.22 42.86
CA TYR A 427 -5.10 1.10 42.50
C TYR A 427 -4.01 2.16 42.30
N ARG A 428 -3.01 2.20 43.18
CA ARG A 428 -1.89 3.15 43.09
C ARG A 428 -1.12 2.97 41.77
N VAL A 429 -0.73 1.74 41.46
CA VAL A 429 0.02 1.42 40.23
C VAL A 429 -0.74 1.84 38.97
N ILE A 430 -2.05 1.57 38.91
CA ILE A 430 -2.88 1.99 37.78
C ILE A 430 -2.94 3.52 37.71
N LYS A 431 -3.24 4.20 38.83
CA LYS A 431 -3.37 5.66 38.89
C LYS A 431 -2.10 6.38 38.43
N GLU A 432 -0.92 5.87 38.77
CA GLU A 432 0.36 6.50 38.46
C GLU A 432 0.82 6.29 37.00
N ASN A 433 0.27 5.31 36.27
CA ASN A 433 0.80 4.90 34.96
C ASN A 433 -0.22 4.91 33.81
N PHE A 434 -1.51 5.15 34.09
CA PHE A 434 -2.58 5.20 33.08
C PHE A 434 -3.14 6.61 32.81
N THR A 435 -2.69 7.62 33.57
CA THR A 435 -2.96 9.04 33.32
C THR A 435 -1.87 9.61 32.43
#